data_AF-A0A6L3A362-F1
#
_entry.id   AF-A0A6L3A362-F1
#
_cell.length_a   1.000
_cell.length_b   1.000
_cell.length_c   1.000
_cell.angle_alpha   90.00
_cell.angle_beta   90.00
_cell.angle_gamma   90.00
#
_symmetry.space_group_name_H-M   'P 1'
#
loop_
_entity.id
_entity.type
_entity.pdbx_description
1 polymer ?
#
loop_
_entity_poly.entity_id
_entity_poly.type
_entity_poly.pdbx_seq_one_letter_code
_entity_poly.pdbx_strand_id
1 'polypeptide(L)'
;MKYPAAAWAWYLVGAGLAVLIGLTPVPLFLSPGDFPDQILDDAYMYVRYADHLLDGEGVCWNRGGPPTFGLTSLGYLAWVTLVRAVTPSDPFRTLVLAGFIPAFFTPVLLLQLAARHVWPTRTLSWALAAMWIGVLQGPLTEHLLLTHGFTGMETTFAVFGLALAIFALDTLTRKTGWSWAILAALATPLIFLLRPDLLPFPLAIAGARALCSSDPGHRRQGRRELAIAVLMLMLIAASCWVYFGVPVPLSFFAKSAGVYDDAIRAAYAGAAKHEFAAFTQRYLVLFVPAGLYALAVLLSSWRRTRPLDLGVVVGVAAFLMYHLFFVIPIMHYYQRFFMPALPALAWLAFRGVESAAASIVGGVSAVSRKRLTAAGIILALAITMRAVLPSEMLARILPTPLRPDGPGGWDTLNMIARLADQGAAARFDVRANYRVKWTQYWFRLDAFSDLPDDLVIATSEVGHVAALNPGKRIVDLSGLNDARLLLHGFDMNAMIERDAPDLIYLPHPDYASLNAALRDSEPFRAEYEIFDREHLGDVRFGLALRRSSEYYSRMRALITPDASTP
;
A
#
# COMPACT_ATOMS: atom_id res chain seq x y z
N MET A 1 4.45 9.83 -36.73
CA MET A 1 3.35 10.76 -36.37
C MET A 1 3.97 12.02 -35.80
N LYS A 2 3.81 13.17 -36.46
CA LYS A 2 4.17 14.47 -35.86
C LYS A 2 3.05 14.80 -34.86
N TYR A 3 3.34 14.80 -33.56
CA TYR A 3 2.42 15.36 -32.60
C TYR A 3 2.25 16.86 -32.93
N PRO A 4 1.02 17.38 -33.08
CA PRO A 4 0.83 18.81 -33.35
C PRO A 4 1.41 19.63 -32.20
N ALA A 5 1.87 20.86 -32.45
CA ALA A 5 2.46 21.75 -31.43
C ALA A 5 1.58 21.90 -30.16
N ALA A 6 0.26 21.73 -30.30
CA ALA A 6 -0.67 21.68 -29.18
C ALA A 6 -0.36 20.56 -28.15
N ALA A 7 0.26 19.45 -28.55
CA ALA A 7 0.72 18.36 -27.68
C ALA A 7 1.75 18.83 -26.69
N TRP A 8 2.75 19.54 -27.19
CA TRP A 8 3.80 20.10 -26.36
C TRP A 8 3.24 21.11 -25.35
N ALA A 9 2.27 21.95 -25.74
CA ALA A 9 1.63 22.88 -24.82
C ALA A 9 0.92 22.16 -23.65
N TRP A 10 0.21 21.06 -23.90
CA TRP A 10 -0.44 20.29 -22.84
C TRP A 10 0.53 19.45 -22.00
N TYR A 11 1.63 18.96 -22.59
CA TYR A 11 2.72 18.37 -21.80
C TYR A 11 3.34 19.42 -20.86
N LEU A 12 3.54 20.64 -21.33
CA LEU A 12 4.06 21.75 -20.53
C LEU A 12 3.06 22.21 -19.46
N VAL A 13 1.76 22.23 -19.76
CA VAL A 13 0.71 22.53 -18.78
C VAL A 13 0.57 21.41 -17.76
N GLY A 14 0.60 20.15 -18.17
CA GLY A 14 0.57 18.99 -17.28
C GLY A 14 1.82 18.91 -16.39
N ALA A 15 2.99 19.15 -16.96
CA ALA A 15 4.25 19.27 -16.22
C ALA A 15 4.22 20.50 -15.30
N GLY A 16 3.69 21.64 -15.76
CA GLY A 16 3.56 22.87 -14.99
C GLY A 16 2.57 22.73 -13.83
N LEU A 17 1.44 22.06 -14.03
CA LEU A 17 0.45 21.72 -12.99
C LEU A 17 1.00 20.69 -12.03
N ALA A 18 1.70 19.67 -12.51
CA ALA A 18 2.38 18.73 -11.63
C ALA A 18 3.45 19.44 -10.81
N VAL A 19 4.28 20.28 -11.42
CA VAL A 19 5.23 21.12 -10.70
C VAL A 19 4.49 22.03 -9.72
N LEU A 20 3.38 22.69 -10.07
CA LEU A 20 2.59 23.50 -9.14
C LEU A 20 1.99 22.69 -7.99
N ILE A 21 1.48 21.47 -8.25
CA ILE A 21 0.92 20.52 -7.29
C ILE A 21 2.01 19.87 -6.43
N GLY A 22 3.24 19.79 -6.94
CA GLY A 22 4.42 19.29 -6.22
C GLY A 22 5.12 20.37 -5.43
N LEU A 23 5.09 21.60 -5.95
CA LEU A 23 5.63 22.78 -5.31
C LEU A 23 4.63 23.38 -4.30
N THR A 24 3.34 23.04 -4.32
CA THR A 24 2.41 23.46 -3.24
C THR A 24 2.69 22.76 -1.91
N PRO A 25 3.08 21.47 -1.87
CA PRO A 25 3.59 20.86 -0.67
C PRO A 25 5.06 21.23 -0.39
N VAL A 26 5.85 21.81 -1.30
CA VAL A 26 7.24 22.23 -1.00
C VAL A 26 7.34 23.27 0.14
N PRO A 27 6.50 24.31 0.21
CA PRO A 27 6.37 25.15 1.39
C PRO A 27 5.89 24.39 2.64
N LEU A 28 5.10 23.32 2.49
CA LEU A 28 4.77 22.41 3.60
C LEU A 28 5.98 21.55 4.02
N PHE A 29 6.84 21.12 3.08
CA PHE A 29 8.12 20.43 3.34
C PHE A 29 9.16 21.35 3.99
N LEU A 30 9.03 22.66 3.79
CA LEU A 30 9.86 23.69 4.41
C LEU A 30 9.19 24.29 5.65
N SER A 31 7.92 23.96 5.91
CA SER A 31 7.22 24.39 7.11
C SER A 31 7.66 23.50 8.27
N PRO A 32 8.21 24.07 9.33
CA PRO A 32 9.00 23.33 10.29
C PRO A 32 8.08 22.78 11.40
N GLY A 33 7.67 21.49 11.35
CA GLY A 33 7.00 20.88 12.52
C GLY A 33 6.24 19.54 12.41
N ASP A 34 5.60 19.18 11.28
CA ASP A 34 4.31 18.45 11.44
C ASP A 34 4.20 17.04 10.81
N PHE A 35 5.30 16.46 10.31
CA PHE A 35 5.22 15.15 9.65
C PHE A 35 5.40 13.87 10.52
N PRO A 36 5.83 13.88 11.80
CA PRO A 36 6.15 12.63 12.50
C PRO A 36 4.96 11.66 12.59
N ASP A 37 3.72 12.15 12.49
CA ASP A 37 2.53 11.32 12.76
C ASP A 37 2.03 10.45 11.59
N GLN A 38 2.65 10.50 10.41
CA GLN A 38 2.10 9.80 9.23
C GLN A 38 2.74 8.45 8.92
N ILE A 39 4.00 8.23 9.32
CA ILE A 39 4.66 6.95 9.03
C ILE A 39 3.97 5.82 9.81
N LEU A 40 3.63 4.77 9.08
CA LEU A 40 3.07 3.54 9.64
C LEU A 40 4.21 2.66 10.16
N ASP A 41 3.94 1.92 11.23
CA ASP A 41 4.93 1.06 11.87
C ASP A 41 5.65 0.16 10.85
N ASP A 42 4.89 -0.66 10.11
CA ASP A 42 5.39 -1.55 9.05
C ASP A 42 6.37 -0.90 8.06
N ALA A 43 6.26 0.41 7.81
CA ALA A 43 7.14 1.08 6.86
C ALA A 43 8.61 1.04 7.30
N TYR A 44 8.87 1.10 8.62
CA TYR A 44 10.21 1.03 9.17
C TYR A 44 10.89 -0.32 8.96
N MET A 45 10.14 -1.40 8.70
CA MET A 45 10.73 -2.67 8.28
C MET A 45 11.58 -2.49 7.02
N TYR A 46 11.12 -1.70 6.04
CA TYR A 46 11.87 -1.44 4.82
C TYR A 46 13.23 -0.77 5.09
N VAL A 47 13.32 0.12 6.09
CA VAL A 47 14.59 0.76 6.45
C VAL A 47 15.56 -0.28 7.00
N ARG A 48 15.10 -1.15 7.90
CA ARG A 48 15.95 -2.21 8.46
C ARG A 48 16.48 -3.16 7.39
N TYR A 49 15.61 -3.65 6.50
CA TYR A 49 16.04 -4.48 5.38
C TYR A 49 16.98 -3.73 4.42
N ALA A 50 16.76 -2.43 4.20
CA ALA A 50 17.65 -1.60 3.38
C ALA A 50 19.03 -1.43 4.03
N ASP A 51 19.09 -1.21 5.35
CA ASP A 51 20.35 -1.10 6.09
C ASP A 51 21.14 -2.42 6.02
N HIS A 52 20.50 -3.57 6.23
CA HIS A 52 21.16 -4.88 6.07
C HIS A 52 21.64 -5.16 4.64
N LEU A 53 20.88 -4.73 3.62
CA LEU A 53 21.30 -4.82 2.22
C LEU A 53 22.53 -3.95 1.95
N LEU A 54 22.56 -2.71 2.46
CA LEU A 54 23.69 -1.79 2.31
C LEU A 54 24.93 -2.27 3.06
N ASP A 55 24.74 -2.96 4.19
CA ASP A 55 25.81 -3.59 4.98
C ASP A 55 26.32 -4.91 4.36
N GLY A 56 25.70 -5.39 3.27
CA GLY A 56 26.11 -6.62 2.57
C GLY A 56 25.60 -7.92 3.20
N GLU A 57 24.65 -7.84 4.12
CA GLU A 57 24.08 -9.01 4.82
C GLU A 57 22.95 -9.69 4.02
N GLY A 58 22.43 -9.01 2.98
CA GLY A 58 21.35 -9.50 2.14
C GLY A 58 19.96 -9.09 2.65
N VAL A 59 18.91 -9.68 2.08
CA VAL A 59 17.52 -9.44 2.50
C VAL A 59 17.20 -10.32 3.72
N CYS A 60 17.64 -9.90 4.91
CA CYS A 60 17.42 -10.59 6.18
C CYS A 60 16.79 -9.67 7.23
N TRP A 61 16.00 -10.24 8.14
CA TRP A 61 15.36 -9.47 9.22
C TRP A 61 16.28 -9.17 10.40
N ASN A 62 17.15 -10.11 10.77
CA ASN A 62 18.14 -9.94 11.83
C ASN A 62 19.53 -10.12 11.24
N ARG A 63 20.52 -9.39 11.77
CA ARG A 63 21.90 -9.48 11.30
C ARG A 63 22.43 -10.89 11.43
N GLY A 64 23.07 -11.39 10.36
CA GLY A 64 23.53 -12.78 10.26
C GLY A 64 22.43 -13.86 10.26
N GLY A 65 21.15 -13.46 10.25
CA GLY A 65 20.01 -14.37 10.17
C GLY A 65 19.81 -14.93 8.77
N PRO A 66 18.91 -15.92 8.61
CA PRO A 66 18.55 -16.41 7.28
C PRO A 66 17.88 -15.30 6.44
N PRO A 67 17.93 -15.39 5.11
CA PRO A 67 17.14 -14.51 4.27
C PRO A 67 15.64 -14.65 4.55
N THR A 68 14.93 -13.52 4.59
CA THR A 68 13.51 -13.48 4.97
C THR A 68 12.71 -12.70 3.94
N PHE A 69 11.63 -13.28 3.43
CA PHE A 69 10.69 -12.60 2.53
C PHE A 69 9.58 -11.89 3.33
N GLY A 70 9.95 -11.05 4.29
CA GLY A 70 8.98 -10.44 5.21
C GLY A 70 8.23 -9.23 4.65
N LEU A 71 8.79 -8.59 3.62
CA LEU A 71 8.20 -7.42 2.97
C LEU A 71 7.24 -7.80 1.84
N THR A 72 6.15 -7.04 1.70
CA THR A 72 5.16 -7.21 0.61
C THR A 72 5.73 -6.90 -0.77
N SER A 73 6.80 -6.09 -0.84
CA SER A 73 7.34 -5.53 -2.09
C SER A 73 8.86 -5.51 -2.13
N LEU A 74 9.47 -6.42 -2.90
CA LEU A 74 10.93 -6.38 -3.14
C LEU A 74 11.33 -5.19 -4.03
N GLY A 75 10.46 -4.79 -4.95
CA GLY A 75 10.67 -3.62 -5.79
C GLY A 75 10.70 -2.34 -4.96
N TYR A 76 9.80 -2.21 -3.98
CA TYR A 76 9.82 -1.06 -3.07
C TYR A 76 11.01 -1.12 -2.12
N LEU A 77 11.42 -2.31 -1.65
CA LEU A 77 12.69 -2.44 -0.90
C LEU A 77 13.88 -1.92 -1.70
N ALA A 78 14.01 -2.31 -2.97
CA ALA A 78 15.08 -1.81 -3.83
C ALA A 78 15.03 -0.28 -3.96
N TRP A 79 13.82 0.29 -4.10
CA TRP A 79 13.63 1.74 -4.13
C TRP A 79 14.00 2.42 -2.80
N VAL A 80 13.52 1.92 -1.66
CA VAL A 80 13.86 2.41 -0.33
C VAL A 80 15.37 2.31 -0.09
N THR A 81 16.02 1.25 -0.55
CA THR A 81 17.48 1.08 -0.44
C THR A 81 18.24 2.16 -1.20
N LEU A 82 17.80 2.51 -2.42
CA LEU A 82 18.38 3.61 -3.19
C LEU A 82 18.21 4.96 -2.49
N VAL A 83 17.03 5.24 -1.94
CA VAL A 83 16.78 6.47 -1.16
C VAL A 83 17.62 6.45 0.12
N ARG A 84 17.69 5.32 0.81
CA ARG A 84 18.42 5.14 2.06
C ARG A 84 19.91 5.39 1.88
N ALA A 85 20.49 4.95 0.75
CA ALA A 85 21.89 5.21 0.41
C ALA A 85 22.23 6.72 0.33
N VAL A 86 21.25 7.56 -0.02
CA VAL A 86 21.42 9.03 -0.07
C VAL A 86 20.89 9.75 1.17
N THR A 87 20.14 9.07 2.04
CA THR A 87 19.66 9.56 3.34
C THR A 87 19.97 8.60 4.51
N PRO A 88 21.22 8.17 4.70
CA PRO A 88 21.58 7.09 5.63
C PRO A 88 21.38 7.45 7.11
N SER A 89 21.37 8.74 7.46
CA SER A 89 21.21 9.17 8.85
C SER A 89 19.76 9.24 9.33
N ASP A 90 18.78 9.12 8.42
CA ASP A 90 17.38 9.48 8.72
C ASP A 90 16.38 8.48 8.12
N PRO A 91 15.95 7.46 8.91
CA PRO A 91 14.93 6.49 8.51
C PRO A 91 13.62 7.14 8.08
N PHE A 92 13.18 8.17 8.81
CA PHE A 92 11.91 8.85 8.59
C PHE A 92 11.93 9.55 7.22
N ARG A 93 12.94 10.38 6.97
CA ARG A 93 13.12 11.08 5.68
C ARG A 93 13.21 10.10 4.53
N THR A 94 13.92 8.98 4.73
CA THR A 94 14.03 7.92 3.71
C THR A 94 12.65 7.46 3.28
N LEU A 95 11.79 7.10 4.24
CA LEU A 95 10.45 6.58 3.98
C LEU A 95 9.50 7.62 3.38
N VAL A 96 9.53 8.85 3.87
CA VAL A 96 8.72 9.95 3.30
C VAL A 96 9.12 10.20 1.85
N LEU A 97 10.42 10.30 1.53
CA LEU A 97 10.86 10.48 0.15
C LEU A 97 10.50 9.28 -0.72
N ALA A 98 10.68 8.06 -0.20
CA ALA A 98 10.38 6.83 -0.92
C ALA A 98 8.88 6.71 -1.27
N GLY A 99 7.98 7.12 -0.38
CA GLY A 99 6.53 7.14 -0.63
C GLY A 99 6.05 8.36 -1.43
N PHE A 100 6.62 9.54 -1.18
CA PHE A 100 6.16 10.80 -1.78
C PHE A 100 6.53 10.94 -3.25
N ILE A 101 7.73 10.51 -3.66
CA ILE A 101 8.18 10.62 -5.05
C ILE A 101 7.22 9.88 -6.01
N PRO A 102 6.84 8.60 -5.77
CA PRO A 102 5.84 7.92 -6.59
C PRO A 102 4.45 8.55 -6.50
N ALA A 103 4.05 9.05 -5.33
CA ALA A 103 2.79 9.77 -5.15
C ALA A 103 2.72 11.01 -6.06
N PHE A 104 3.84 11.73 -6.16
CA PHE A 104 4.00 12.93 -6.98
C PHE A 104 3.95 12.64 -8.48
N PHE A 105 4.64 11.60 -8.95
CA PHE A 105 4.68 11.26 -10.38
C PHE A 105 3.44 10.53 -10.88
N THR A 106 2.64 9.93 -9.98
CA THR A 106 1.41 9.22 -10.35
C THR A 106 0.41 10.12 -11.11
N PRO A 107 0.00 11.30 -10.61
CA PRO A 107 -0.89 12.21 -11.34
C PRO A 107 -0.36 12.60 -12.73
N VAL A 108 0.95 12.84 -12.85
CA VAL A 108 1.60 13.15 -14.15
C VAL A 108 1.37 12.03 -15.14
N LEU A 109 1.56 10.79 -14.71
CA LEU A 109 1.44 9.63 -15.56
C LEU A 109 -0.01 9.36 -15.96
N LEU A 110 -0.94 9.54 -15.03
CA LEU A 110 -2.38 9.50 -15.32
C LEU A 110 -2.76 10.60 -16.32
N LEU A 111 -2.18 11.81 -16.24
CA LEU A 111 -2.37 12.91 -17.19
C LEU A 111 -1.93 12.52 -18.60
N GLN A 112 -0.76 11.89 -18.70
CA GLN A 112 -0.25 11.41 -19.98
C GLN A 112 -1.12 10.29 -20.57
N LEU A 113 -1.61 9.37 -19.73
CA LEU A 113 -2.57 8.35 -20.15
C LEU A 113 -3.84 9.00 -20.71
N ALA A 114 -4.44 9.94 -19.99
CA ALA A 114 -5.63 10.64 -20.46
C ALA A 114 -5.38 11.38 -21.78
N ALA A 115 -4.28 12.15 -21.89
CA ALA A 115 -3.98 12.95 -23.07
C ALA A 115 -3.91 12.12 -24.36
N ARG A 116 -3.48 10.86 -24.28
CA ARG A 116 -3.40 9.95 -25.45
C ARG A 116 -4.76 9.57 -26.04
N HIS A 117 -5.83 9.65 -25.27
CA HIS A 117 -7.18 9.23 -25.69
C HIS A 117 -8.05 10.35 -26.22
N VAL A 118 -7.58 11.59 -26.08
CA VAL A 118 -8.47 12.77 -26.06
C VAL A 118 -8.20 13.69 -27.25
N TRP A 119 -7.05 13.49 -27.88
CA TRP A 119 -6.44 14.42 -28.82
C TRP A 119 -7.31 14.90 -30.01
N PRO A 120 -8.34 14.19 -30.52
CA PRO A 120 -8.99 14.66 -31.75
C PRO A 120 -9.97 15.84 -31.62
N THR A 121 -10.53 16.20 -30.45
CA THR A 121 -11.62 17.22 -30.40
C THR A 121 -11.51 18.26 -29.28
N ARG A 122 -11.57 19.55 -29.64
CA ARG A 122 -11.48 20.72 -28.72
C ARG A 122 -12.52 20.72 -27.59
N THR A 123 -13.72 20.18 -27.84
CA THR A 123 -14.82 20.07 -26.87
C THR A 123 -14.58 18.99 -25.81
N LEU A 124 -13.78 17.96 -26.12
CA LEU A 124 -13.44 16.89 -25.18
C LEU A 124 -12.48 17.37 -24.08
N SER A 125 -11.61 18.34 -24.40
CA SER A 125 -10.63 18.94 -23.49
C SER A 125 -11.23 19.53 -22.20
N TRP A 126 -12.44 20.11 -22.26
CA TRP A 126 -13.11 20.70 -21.09
C TRP A 126 -13.80 19.65 -20.20
N ALA A 127 -14.44 18.64 -20.80
CA ALA A 127 -15.00 17.50 -20.06
C ALA A 127 -13.92 16.72 -19.31
N LEU A 128 -12.72 16.66 -19.89
CA LEU A 128 -11.58 16.05 -19.24
C LEU A 128 -10.93 16.98 -18.24
N ALA A 129 -10.85 18.29 -18.47
CA ALA A 129 -10.45 19.22 -17.41
C ALA A 129 -11.38 19.07 -16.19
N ALA A 130 -12.69 18.88 -16.38
CA ALA A 130 -13.64 18.60 -15.31
C ALA A 130 -13.47 17.20 -14.67
N MET A 131 -13.23 16.16 -15.46
CA MET A 131 -12.93 14.82 -14.91
C MET A 131 -11.56 14.78 -14.22
N TRP A 132 -10.60 15.57 -14.69
CA TRP A 132 -9.31 15.83 -14.08
C TRP A 132 -9.46 16.58 -12.77
N ILE A 133 -10.32 17.60 -12.74
CA ILE A 133 -10.75 18.23 -11.50
C ILE A 133 -11.37 17.17 -10.60
N GLY A 134 -12.17 16.21 -11.06
CA GLY A 134 -12.68 15.12 -10.20
C GLY A 134 -11.62 14.12 -9.70
N VAL A 135 -10.70 13.72 -10.59
CA VAL A 135 -9.58 12.80 -10.33
C VAL A 135 -8.50 13.43 -9.46
N LEU A 136 -8.31 14.74 -9.55
CA LEU A 136 -7.41 15.53 -8.72
C LEU A 136 -8.13 16.08 -7.49
N GLN A 137 -9.43 16.37 -7.51
CA GLN A 137 -10.17 16.83 -6.33
C GLN A 137 -10.27 15.72 -5.31
N GLY A 138 -10.49 14.45 -5.66
CA GLY A 138 -10.43 13.36 -4.66
C GLY A 138 -9.11 13.36 -3.85
N PRO A 139 -7.94 13.38 -4.52
CA PRO A 139 -6.62 13.53 -3.89
C PRO A 139 -6.29 14.92 -3.30
N LEU A 140 -6.82 16.03 -3.84
CA LEU A 140 -6.49 17.40 -3.42
C LEU A 140 -7.45 17.96 -2.36
N THR A 141 -8.69 17.47 -2.28
CA THR A 141 -9.68 17.86 -1.26
C THR A 141 -9.71 16.91 -0.07
N GLU A 142 -9.25 15.66 -0.23
CA GLU A 142 -9.21 14.67 0.87
C GLU A 142 -7.82 14.03 1.07
N HIS A 143 -6.77 14.60 0.48
CA HIS A 143 -5.36 14.25 0.67
C HIS A 143 -4.94 12.79 0.46
N LEU A 144 -5.82 11.83 0.10
CA LEU A 144 -5.56 10.39 0.25
C LEU A 144 -4.27 9.87 -0.41
N LEU A 145 -4.01 10.25 -1.67
CA LEU A 145 -2.79 9.82 -2.37
C LEU A 145 -1.54 10.46 -1.72
N LEU A 146 -1.67 11.70 -1.27
CA LEU A 146 -0.60 12.41 -0.54
C LEU A 146 -0.40 11.78 0.84
N THR A 147 -1.46 11.51 1.59
CA THR A 147 -1.45 10.78 2.86
C THR A 147 -0.68 9.47 2.70
N HIS A 148 -1.01 8.65 1.70
CA HIS A 148 -0.23 7.43 1.43
C HIS A 148 1.23 7.72 1.08
N GLY A 149 1.52 8.83 0.42
CA GLY A 149 2.88 9.27 0.12
C GLY A 149 3.72 9.57 1.37
N PHE A 150 3.08 9.90 2.48
CA PHE A 150 3.72 10.17 3.77
C PHE A 150 3.70 8.99 4.74
N THR A 151 2.95 7.92 4.44
CA THR A 151 2.93 6.73 5.32
C THR A 151 4.22 5.93 5.30
N GLY A 152 5.08 6.15 4.29
CA GLY A 152 6.27 5.34 4.06
C GLY A 152 6.00 3.96 3.48
N MET A 153 4.73 3.56 3.31
CA MET A 153 4.34 2.27 2.75
C MET A 153 4.46 2.25 1.22
N GLU A 154 4.51 1.05 0.65
CA GLU A 154 4.63 0.82 -0.80
C GLU A 154 3.39 1.22 -1.62
N THR A 155 2.30 1.64 -0.99
CA THR A 155 0.99 1.87 -1.65
C THR A 155 1.13 2.81 -2.86
N THR A 156 1.78 3.96 -2.70
CA THR A 156 1.95 4.92 -3.80
C THR A 156 2.92 4.43 -4.86
N PHE A 157 3.92 3.64 -4.48
CA PHE A 157 4.83 2.98 -5.41
C PHE A 157 4.12 1.93 -6.26
N ALA A 158 3.20 1.16 -5.67
CA ALA A 158 2.35 0.22 -6.38
C ALA A 158 1.37 0.91 -7.35
N VAL A 159 0.75 2.01 -6.92
CA VAL A 159 -0.11 2.84 -7.79
C VAL A 159 0.69 3.40 -8.97
N PHE A 160 1.86 3.99 -8.70
CA PHE A 160 2.75 4.51 -9.75
C PHE A 160 3.18 3.42 -10.72
N GLY A 161 3.62 2.27 -10.21
CA GLY A 161 4.10 1.17 -11.01
C GLY A 161 3.01 0.53 -11.87
N LEU A 162 1.76 0.41 -11.38
CA LEU A 162 0.65 -0.03 -12.21
C LEU A 162 0.29 1.00 -13.29
N ALA A 163 0.29 2.30 -12.97
CA ALA A 163 0.10 3.35 -13.96
C ALA A 163 1.16 3.27 -15.08
N LEU A 164 2.42 3.03 -14.71
CA LEU A 164 3.53 2.86 -15.65
C LEU A 164 3.39 1.60 -16.49
N ALA A 165 2.98 0.48 -15.88
CA ALA A 165 2.72 -0.76 -16.60
C ALA A 165 1.60 -0.58 -17.64
N ILE A 166 0.47 0.05 -17.28
CA ILE A 166 -0.63 0.32 -18.22
C ILE A 166 -0.16 1.22 -19.37
N PHE A 167 0.59 2.28 -19.05
CA PHE A 167 1.15 3.19 -20.06
C PHE A 167 2.14 2.51 -21.01
N ALA A 168 3.04 1.69 -20.47
CA ALA A 168 3.99 0.91 -21.24
C ALA A 168 3.26 -0.10 -22.12
N LEU A 169 2.34 -0.89 -21.56
CA LEU A 169 1.57 -1.90 -22.29
C LEU A 169 0.70 -1.27 -23.39
N ASP A 170 0.03 -0.13 -23.17
CA ASP A 170 -0.66 0.60 -24.25
C ASP A 170 0.27 0.96 -25.41
N THR A 171 1.53 1.32 -25.11
CA THR A 171 2.51 1.67 -26.14
C THR A 171 3.03 0.42 -26.87
N LEU A 172 3.41 -0.61 -26.10
CA LEU A 172 4.08 -1.81 -26.59
C LEU A 172 3.11 -2.73 -27.35
N THR A 173 1.86 -2.80 -26.92
CA THR A 173 0.83 -3.66 -27.54
C THR A 173 0.40 -3.18 -28.92
N ARG A 174 0.71 -1.94 -29.32
CA ARG A 174 0.49 -1.42 -30.67
C ARG A 174 1.51 -1.92 -31.69
N LYS A 175 2.63 -2.49 -31.24
CA LYS A 175 3.71 -2.98 -32.10
C LYS A 175 3.70 -4.50 -32.15
N THR A 176 4.03 -5.03 -33.32
CA THR A 176 4.20 -6.47 -33.55
C THR A 176 5.66 -6.88 -33.66
N GLY A 177 5.98 -8.07 -33.15
CA GLY A 177 7.35 -8.62 -33.20
C GLY A 177 7.77 -9.32 -31.91
N TRP A 178 8.89 -10.05 -31.97
CA TRP A 178 9.43 -10.80 -30.83
C TRP A 178 9.97 -9.88 -29.73
N SER A 179 10.76 -8.88 -30.08
CA SER A 179 11.34 -7.94 -29.11
C SER A 179 10.26 -7.17 -28.34
N TRP A 180 9.18 -6.78 -29.01
CA TRP A 180 8.04 -6.12 -28.37
C TRP A 180 7.23 -7.07 -27.47
N ALA A 181 7.18 -8.37 -27.80
CA ALA A 181 6.58 -9.37 -26.93
C ALA A 181 7.37 -9.53 -25.63
N ILE A 182 8.70 -9.61 -25.73
CA ILE A 182 9.59 -9.68 -24.56
C ILE A 182 9.41 -8.43 -23.70
N LEU A 183 9.53 -7.23 -24.29
CA LEU A 183 9.40 -5.98 -23.55
C LEU A 183 8.03 -5.84 -22.85
N ALA A 184 6.95 -6.27 -23.49
CA ALA A 184 5.63 -6.29 -22.86
C ALA A 184 5.56 -7.33 -21.72
N ALA A 185 6.13 -8.52 -21.94
CA ALA A 185 6.16 -9.58 -20.94
C ALA A 185 6.97 -9.21 -19.68
N LEU A 186 7.97 -8.32 -19.79
CA LEU A 186 8.72 -7.78 -18.64
C LEU A 186 7.84 -6.99 -17.66
N ALA A 187 6.67 -6.49 -18.09
CA ALA A 187 5.75 -5.82 -17.18
C ALA A 187 5.28 -6.76 -16.05
N THR A 188 5.06 -8.05 -16.35
CA THR A 188 4.58 -9.04 -15.38
C THR A 188 5.54 -9.29 -14.21
N PRO A 189 6.82 -9.67 -14.43
CA PRO A 189 7.77 -9.85 -13.34
C PRO A 189 8.05 -8.53 -12.58
N LEU A 190 8.07 -7.39 -13.27
CA LEU A 190 8.22 -6.09 -12.59
C LEU A 190 7.02 -5.83 -11.66
N ILE A 191 5.79 -6.02 -12.13
CA ILE A 191 4.58 -5.88 -11.31
C ILE A 191 4.57 -6.87 -10.14
N PHE A 192 5.04 -8.11 -10.33
CA PHE A 192 5.18 -9.06 -9.22
C PHE A 192 6.12 -8.54 -8.14
N LEU A 193 7.29 -8.02 -8.52
CA LEU A 193 8.26 -7.44 -7.59
C LEU A 193 7.70 -6.20 -6.88
N LEU A 194 6.86 -5.43 -7.55
CA LEU A 194 6.13 -4.33 -6.91
C LEU A 194 5.14 -4.87 -5.89
N ARG A 195 4.23 -5.76 -6.29
CA ARG A 195 3.17 -6.32 -5.45
C ARG A 195 2.58 -7.57 -6.13
N PRO A 196 2.70 -8.76 -5.53
CA PRO A 196 2.17 -9.99 -6.14
C PRO A 196 0.66 -9.96 -6.42
N ASP A 197 -0.10 -9.24 -5.59
CA ASP A 197 -1.56 -9.08 -5.77
C ASP A 197 -1.93 -8.25 -7.00
N LEU A 198 -0.98 -7.54 -7.63
CA LEU A 198 -1.19 -6.82 -8.89
C LEU A 198 -1.01 -7.68 -10.14
N LEU A 199 -0.57 -8.95 -10.01
CA LEU A 199 -0.44 -9.88 -11.13
C LEU A 199 -1.67 -10.04 -12.04
N PRO A 200 -2.93 -9.94 -11.54
CA PRO A 200 -4.09 -10.05 -12.41
C PRO A 200 -4.09 -9.06 -13.58
N PHE A 201 -3.51 -7.87 -13.42
CA PHE A 201 -3.51 -6.85 -14.47
C PHE A 201 -2.68 -7.25 -15.71
N PRO A 202 -1.34 -7.43 -15.62
CA PRO A 202 -0.54 -7.76 -16.81
C PRO A 202 -0.91 -9.13 -17.40
N LEU A 203 -1.28 -10.12 -16.58
CA LEU A 203 -1.71 -11.43 -17.06
C LEU A 203 -3.05 -11.37 -17.81
N ALA A 204 -4.03 -10.61 -17.31
CA ALA A 204 -5.30 -10.43 -18.00
C ALA A 204 -5.13 -9.66 -19.31
N ILE A 205 -4.23 -8.67 -19.36
CA ILE A 205 -3.90 -7.93 -20.60
C ILE A 205 -3.27 -8.85 -21.65
N ALA A 206 -2.25 -9.61 -21.27
CA ALA A 206 -1.61 -10.58 -22.17
C ALA A 206 -2.59 -11.67 -22.63
N GLY A 207 -3.40 -12.19 -21.70
CA GLY A 207 -4.45 -13.19 -21.97
C GLY A 207 -5.54 -12.68 -22.91
N ALA A 208 -6.09 -11.50 -22.65
CA ALA A 208 -7.08 -10.87 -23.53
C ALA A 208 -6.51 -10.66 -24.94
N ARG A 209 -5.23 -10.29 -25.06
CA ARG A 209 -4.57 -10.18 -26.36
C ARG A 209 -4.39 -11.53 -27.04
N ALA A 210 -3.98 -12.55 -26.31
CA ALA A 210 -3.78 -13.92 -26.80
C ALA A 210 -5.07 -14.59 -27.29
N LEU A 211 -6.22 -14.21 -26.72
CA LEU A 211 -7.51 -14.86 -26.96
C LEU A 211 -8.47 -14.01 -27.81
N CYS A 212 -8.53 -12.70 -27.59
CA CYS A 212 -9.59 -11.83 -28.11
C CYS A 212 -9.14 -10.90 -29.24
N SER A 213 -7.84 -10.82 -29.55
CA SER A 213 -7.36 -9.98 -30.65
C SER A 213 -7.88 -10.46 -32.02
N SER A 214 -8.41 -9.52 -32.80
CA SER A 214 -8.90 -9.76 -34.18
C SER A 214 -7.77 -10.02 -35.16
N ASP A 215 -6.61 -9.38 -34.98
CA ASP A 215 -5.42 -9.59 -35.82
C ASP A 215 -4.64 -10.84 -35.38
N PRO A 216 -4.46 -11.84 -36.27
CA PRO A 216 -3.64 -13.02 -35.99
C PRO A 216 -2.20 -12.71 -35.55
N GLY A 217 -1.61 -11.60 -36.03
CA GLY A 217 -0.28 -11.14 -35.61
C GLY A 217 -0.24 -10.78 -34.14
N HIS A 218 -1.15 -9.91 -33.71
CA HIS A 218 -1.30 -9.51 -32.32
C HIS A 218 -1.69 -10.69 -31.41
N ARG A 219 -2.51 -11.63 -31.90
CA ARG A 219 -2.86 -12.85 -31.16
C ARG A 219 -1.65 -13.74 -30.89
N ARG A 220 -0.83 -14.00 -31.92
CA ARG A 220 0.42 -14.77 -31.78
C ARG A 220 1.38 -14.08 -30.82
N GLN A 221 1.46 -12.76 -30.87
CA GLN A 221 2.25 -11.99 -29.90
C GLN A 221 1.72 -12.10 -28.47
N GLY A 222 0.41 -11.97 -28.25
CA GLY A 222 -0.18 -12.12 -26.93
C GLY A 222 0.10 -13.50 -26.31
N ARG A 223 0.07 -14.58 -27.12
CA ARG A 223 0.46 -15.92 -26.66
C ARG A 223 1.92 -16.00 -26.22
N ARG A 224 2.83 -15.38 -26.99
CA ARG A 224 4.27 -15.32 -26.66
C ARG A 224 4.49 -14.50 -25.40
N GLU A 225 3.87 -13.33 -25.32
CA GLU A 225 3.89 -12.44 -24.17
C GLU A 225 3.44 -13.17 -22.90
N LEU A 226 2.30 -13.86 -22.94
CA LEU A 226 1.79 -14.65 -21.83
C LEU A 226 2.72 -15.80 -21.45
N ALA A 227 3.25 -16.56 -22.43
CA ALA A 227 4.15 -17.67 -22.16
C ALA A 227 5.47 -17.19 -21.50
N ILE A 228 6.05 -16.10 -22.01
CA ILE A 228 7.26 -15.49 -21.44
C ILE A 228 6.96 -14.95 -20.04
N ALA A 229 5.84 -14.26 -19.85
CA ALA A 229 5.42 -13.74 -18.56
C ALA A 229 5.28 -14.85 -17.50
N VAL A 230 4.59 -15.94 -17.84
CA VAL A 230 4.43 -17.10 -16.94
C VAL A 230 5.77 -17.76 -16.65
N LEU A 231 6.62 -17.95 -17.66
CA LEU A 231 7.98 -18.49 -17.46
C LEU A 231 8.81 -17.62 -16.51
N MET A 232 8.80 -16.30 -16.71
CA MET A 232 9.52 -15.38 -15.84
C MET A 232 8.98 -15.37 -14.41
N LEU A 233 7.67 -15.47 -14.23
CA LEU A 233 7.07 -15.61 -12.90
C LEU A 233 7.48 -16.91 -12.21
N MET A 234 7.48 -18.03 -12.93
CA MET A 234 7.97 -19.30 -12.38
C MET A 234 9.44 -19.21 -11.98
N LEU A 235 10.28 -18.57 -12.80
CA LEU A 235 11.69 -18.36 -12.49
C LEU A 235 11.90 -17.47 -11.27
N ILE A 236 11.13 -16.38 -11.14
CA ILE A 236 11.19 -15.51 -9.96
C ILE A 236 10.68 -16.24 -8.72
N ALA A 237 9.53 -16.91 -8.79
CA ALA A 237 8.99 -17.67 -7.67
C ALA A 237 9.95 -18.79 -7.22
N ALA A 238 10.59 -19.49 -8.17
CA ALA A 238 11.62 -20.48 -7.86
C ALA A 238 12.86 -19.83 -7.24
N SER A 239 13.28 -18.65 -7.73
CA SER A 239 14.40 -17.91 -7.14
C SER A 239 14.09 -17.44 -5.72
N CYS A 240 12.88 -16.94 -5.48
CA CYS A 240 12.39 -16.58 -4.15
C CYS A 240 12.34 -17.82 -3.25
N TRP A 241 11.85 -18.96 -3.75
CA TRP A 241 11.82 -20.20 -2.98
C TRP A 241 13.23 -20.64 -2.58
N VAL A 242 14.19 -20.62 -3.51
CA VAL A 242 15.59 -21.02 -3.24
C VAL A 242 16.24 -20.06 -2.24
N TYR A 243 16.00 -18.76 -2.36
CA TYR A 243 16.66 -17.76 -1.53
C TYR A 243 16.00 -17.57 -0.15
N PHE A 244 14.67 -17.51 -0.10
CA PHE A 244 13.89 -17.22 1.11
C PHE A 244 13.21 -18.43 1.75
N GLY A 245 13.19 -19.58 1.08
CA GLY A 245 12.39 -20.74 1.48
C GLY A 245 10.89 -20.62 1.14
N VAL A 246 10.45 -19.52 0.54
CA VAL A 246 9.04 -19.26 0.16
C VAL A 246 8.94 -18.55 -1.19
N PRO A 247 7.92 -18.83 -2.02
CA PRO A 247 7.83 -18.28 -3.37
C PRO A 247 7.22 -16.87 -3.42
N VAL A 248 6.56 -16.45 -2.33
CA VAL A 248 5.83 -15.19 -2.18
C VAL A 248 6.06 -14.64 -0.76
N PRO A 249 5.82 -13.34 -0.52
CA PRO A 249 6.01 -12.74 0.80
C PRO A 249 5.27 -13.47 1.92
N LEU A 250 5.85 -13.51 3.13
CA LEU A 250 5.22 -14.09 4.32
C LEU A 250 3.85 -13.46 4.62
N SER A 251 3.70 -12.15 4.37
CA SER A 251 2.42 -11.44 4.51
C SER A 251 1.29 -12.00 3.63
N PHE A 252 1.60 -12.66 2.50
CA PHE A 252 0.60 -13.33 1.67
C PHE A 252 -0.01 -14.53 2.43
N PHE A 253 0.82 -15.33 3.08
CA PHE A 253 0.35 -16.47 3.87
C PHE A 253 -0.48 -16.01 5.06
N ALA A 254 0.02 -14.99 5.77
CA ALA A 254 -0.66 -14.39 6.91
C ALA A 254 -2.06 -13.87 6.54
N LYS A 255 -2.16 -13.03 5.49
CA LYS A 255 -3.40 -12.30 5.16
C LYS A 255 -4.34 -13.06 4.23
N SER A 256 -3.86 -14.07 3.49
CA SER A 256 -4.64 -14.70 2.42
C SER A 256 -4.63 -16.23 2.41
N ALA A 257 -3.56 -16.89 2.86
CA ALA A 257 -3.57 -18.35 2.99
C ALA A 257 -4.27 -18.82 4.28
N GLY A 258 -4.69 -17.88 5.11
CA GLY A 258 -5.51 -18.18 6.26
C GLY A 258 -4.78 -18.70 7.48
N VAL A 259 -3.49 -18.37 7.59
CA VAL A 259 -2.64 -18.73 8.73
C VAL A 259 -3.09 -18.03 10.02
N TYR A 260 -3.64 -16.82 9.94
CA TYR A 260 -4.24 -16.18 11.11
C TYR A 260 -5.47 -16.93 11.60
N ASP A 261 -5.55 -16.99 12.94
CA ASP A 261 -6.62 -17.65 13.68
C ASP A 261 -8.00 -16.97 13.48
N ASP A 262 -9.02 -17.60 14.05
CA ASP A 262 -10.39 -17.10 14.02
C ASP A 262 -10.57 -15.79 14.80
N ALA A 263 -9.73 -15.51 15.80
CA ALA A 263 -9.81 -14.29 16.60
C ALA A 263 -9.44 -13.05 15.77
N ILE A 264 -8.33 -13.11 15.01
CA ILE A 264 -7.95 -12.04 14.08
C ILE A 264 -9.00 -11.91 12.97
N ARG A 265 -9.50 -13.02 12.42
CA ARG A 265 -10.56 -12.96 11.40
C ARG A 265 -11.83 -12.31 11.92
N ALA A 266 -12.19 -12.56 13.17
CA ALA A 266 -13.33 -11.92 13.82
C ALA A 266 -13.06 -10.42 14.06
N ALA A 267 -11.86 -10.05 14.54
CA ALA A 267 -11.47 -8.66 14.78
C ALA A 267 -11.51 -7.80 13.50
N TYR A 268 -11.17 -8.40 12.35
CA TYR A 268 -11.18 -7.75 11.03
C TYR A 268 -12.39 -8.13 10.16
N ALA A 269 -13.42 -8.73 10.74
CA ALA A 269 -14.60 -9.15 10.01
C ALA A 269 -15.31 -7.92 9.40
N GLY A 270 -15.47 -7.94 8.08
CA GLY A 270 -16.15 -6.85 7.35
C GLY A 270 -15.27 -5.63 7.04
N ALA A 271 -14.03 -5.56 7.54
CA ALA A 271 -13.12 -4.45 7.25
C ALA A 271 -12.91 -4.27 5.73
N ALA A 272 -12.74 -5.36 4.97
CA ALA A 272 -12.58 -5.30 3.52
C ALA A 272 -13.82 -4.72 2.80
N LYS A 273 -15.03 -5.05 3.27
CA LYS A 273 -16.28 -4.53 2.71
C LYS A 273 -16.44 -3.04 3.02
N HIS A 274 -16.10 -2.63 4.24
CA HIS A 274 -16.13 -1.23 4.65
C HIS A 274 -15.16 -0.39 3.81
N GLU A 275 -13.90 -0.82 3.71
CA GLU A 275 -12.91 -0.14 2.88
C GLU A 275 -13.28 -0.10 1.41
N PHE A 276 -13.85 -1.18 0.88
CA PHE A 276 -14.32 -1.19 -0.51
C PHE A 276 -15.46 -0.19 -0.74
N ALA A 277 -16.41 -0.11 0.19
CA ALA A 277 -17.50 0.87 0.13
C ALA A 277 -16.97 2.30 0.20
N ALA A 278 -16.08 2.59 1.15
CA ALA A 278 -15.42 3.88 1.28
C ALA A 278 -14.62 4.26 0.03
N PHE A 279 -13.87 3.30 -0.53
CA PHE A 279 -13.11 3.47 -1.78
C PHE A 279 -14.04 3.79 -2.95
N THR A 280 -15.11 3.01 -3.11
CA THR A 280 -16.08 3.20 -4.20
C THR A 280 -16.77 4.54 -4.10
N GLN A 281 -17.19 4.94 -2.90
CA GLN A 281 -17.83 6.24 -2.65
C GLN A 281 -16.87 7.40 -2.97
N ARG A 282 -15.64 7.34 -2.45
CA ARG A 282 -14.63 8.39 -2.63
C ARG A 282 -14.23 8.55 -4.10
N TYR A 283 -14.22 7.45 -4.85
CA TYR A 283 -13.86 7.43 -6.27
C TYR A 283 -15.07 7.22 -7.19
N LEU A 284 -16.28 7.60 -6.78
CA LEU A 284 -17.50 7.36 -7.56
C LEU A 284 -17.44 7.98 -8.97
N VAL A 285 -16.77 9.13 -9.10
CA VAL A 285 -16.51 9.82 -10.38
C VAL A 285 -15.68 8.97 -11.36
N LEU A 286 -14.90 8.01 -10.85
CA LEU A 286 -14.18 7.02 -11.66
C LEU A 286 -15.00 5.75 -11.84
N PHE A 287 -15.58 5.22 -10.77
CA PHE A 287 -16.31 3.96 -10.78
C PHE A 287 -17.50 3.96 -11.75
N VAL A 288 -18.25 5.06 -11.81
CA VAL A 288 -19.42 5.17 -12.70
C VAL A 288 -19.04 5.08 -14.18
N PRO A 289 -18.20 5.97 -14.74
CA PRO A 289 -17.80 5.88 -16.14
C PRO A 289 -17.01 4.59 -16.43
N ALA A 290 -16.16 4.13 -15.51
CA ALA A 290 -15.43 2.88 -15.66
C ALA A 290 -16.38 1.66 -15.73
N GLY A 291 -17.39 1.61 -14.86
CA GLY A 291 -18.37 0.53 -14.80
C GLY A 291 -19.28 0.49 -16.04
N LEU A 292 -19.75 1.65 -16.49
CA LEU A 292 -20.51 1.75 -17.74
C LEU A 292 -19.69 1.31 -18.95
N TYR A 293 -18.41 1.70 -18.99
CA TYR A 293 -17.50 1.27 -20.05
C TYR A 293 -17.22 -0.23 -19.99
N ALA A 294 -16.93 -0.76 -18.79
CA ALA A 294 -16.72 -2.19 -18.59
C ALA A 294 -17.94 -3.02 -19.02
N LEU A 295 -19.15 -2.58 -18.66
CA LEU A 295 -20.38 -3.22 -19.11
C LEU A 295 -20.51 -3.17 -20.64
N ALA A 296 -20.21 -2.03 -21.27
CA ALA A 296 -20.22 -1.92 -22.72
C ALA A 296 -19.20 -2.86 -23.38
N VAL A 297 -18.00 -3.00 -22.80
CA VAL A 297 -16.97 -3.95 -23.22
C VAL A 297 -17.49 -5.38 -23.14
N LEU A 298 -18.08 -5.77 -22.00
CA LEU A 298 -18.55 -7.14 -21.75
C LEU A 298 -19.76 -7.52 -22.63
N LEU A 299 -20.67 -6.58 -22.87
CA LEU A 299 -21.85 -6.77 -23.74
C LEU A 299 -21.52 -6.67 -25.23
N SER A 300 -20.39 -6.06 -25.60
CA SER A 300 -19.92 -6.03 -26.97
C SER A 300 -19.32 -7.38 -27.39
N SER A 301 -19.29 -7.67 -28.69
CA SER A 301 -18.52 -8.82 -29.17
C SER A 301 -17.05 -8.61 -28.79
N TRP A 302 -16.49 -9.46 -27.92
CA TRP A 302 -15.13 -9.31 -27.38
C TRP A 302 -14.04 -9.22 -28.47
N ARG A 303 -14.34 -9.68 -29.71
CA ARG A 303 -13.47 -9.54 -30.88
C ARG A 303 -13.36 -8.11 -31.43
N ARG A 304 -14.30 -7.23 -31.07
CA ARG A 304 -14.34 -5.81 -31.48
C ARG A 304 -13.75 -4.89 -30.42
N THR A 305 -13.63 -5.36 -29.17
CA THR A 305 -13.00 -4.62 -28.09
C THR A 305 -11.49 -4.60 -28.24
N ARG A 306 -10.84 -3.51 -27.82
CA ARG A 306 -9.38 -3.50 -27.70
C ARG A 306 -8.98 -4.50 -26.61
N PRO A 307 -8.04 -5.43 -26.87
CA PRO A 307 -7.66 -6.43 -25.88
C PRO A 307 -7.12 -5.83 -24.57
N LEU A 308 -6.44 -4.68 -24.63
CA LEU A 308 -5.99 -3.96 -23.45
C LEU A 308 -7.16 -3.58 -22.53
N ASP A 309 -8.22 -2.99 -23.09
CA ASP A 309 -9.40 -2.56 -22.33
C ASP A 309 -10.07 -3.75 -21.64
N LEU A 310 -10.23 -4.87 -22.36
CA LEU A 310 -10.78 -6.11 -21.79
C LEU A 310 -9.87 -6.67 -20.67
N GLY A 311 -8.56 -6.70 -20.89
CA GLY A 311 -7.60 -7.15 -19.87
C GLY A 311 -7.60 -6.29 -18.62
N VAL A 312 -7.70 -4.96 -18.76
CA VAL A 312 -7.82 -4.05 -17.62
C VAL A 312 -9.14 -4.27 -16.87
N VAL A 313 -10.27 -4.47 -17.55
CA VAL A 313 -11.56 -4.80 -16.90
C VAL A 313 -11.45 -6.09 -16.08
N VAL A 314 -10.90 -7.15 -16.68
CA VAL A 314 -10.71 -8.44 -15.99
C VAL A 314 -9.73 -8.30 -14.82
N GLY A 315 -8.65 -7.54 -15.00
CA GLY A 315 -7.66 -7.26 -13.95
C GLY A 315 -8.27 -6.51 -12.77
N VAL A 316 -9.05 -5.44 -13.01
CA VAL A 316 -9.77 -4.71 -11.95
C VAL A 316 -10.73 -5.64 -11.21
N ALA A 317 -11.54 -6.40 -11.94
CA ALA A 317 -12.50 -7.31 -11.32
C ALA A 317 -11.80 -8.36 -10.45
N ALA A 318 -10.77 -9.03 -10.98
CA ALA A 318 -10.00 -10.02 -10.24
C ALA A 318 -9.32 -9.44 -8.99
N PHE A 319 -8.70 -8.27 -9.10
CA PHE A 319 -8.05 -7.58 -7.99
C PHE A 319 -9.04 -7.18 -6.89
N LEU A 320 -10.16 -6.54 -7.26
CA LEU A 320 -11.18 -6.11 -6.28
C LEU A 320 -11.82 -7.32 -5.59
N MET A 321 -12.14 -8.38 -6.33
CA MET A 321 -12.69 -9.61 -5.77
C MET A 321 -11.69 -10.29 -4.83
N TYR A 322 -10.40 -10.33 -5.20
CA TYR A 322 -9.36 -10.88 -4.35
C TYR A 322 -9.30 -10.16 -2.99
N HIS A 323 -9.22 -8.84 -2.99
CA HIS A 323 -9.15 -8.06 -1.75
C HIS A 323 -10.46 -8.06 -0.96
N LEU A 324 -11.61 -8.17 -1.61
CA LEU A 324 -12.91 -8.16 -0.93
C LEU A 324 -13.20 -9.48 -0.20
N PHE A 325 -12.69 -10.60 -0.71
CA PHE A 325 -13.08 -11.94 -0.22
C PHE A 325 -11.94 -12.77 0.36
N PHE A 326 -10.68 -12.51 -0.01
CA PHE A 326 -9.56 -13.38 0.32
C PHE A 326 -8.45 -12.68 1.11
N VAL A 327 -8.52 -11.37 1.33
CA VAL A 327 -7.51 -10.63 2.08
C VAL A 327 -8.11 -10.15 3.39
N ILE A 328 -7.43 -10.45 4.51
CA ILE A 328 -7.69 -9.81 5.81
C ILE A 328 -6.92 -8.49 5.83
N PRO A 329 -7.60 -7.33 5.76
CA PRO A 329 -6.91 -6.06 5.62
C PRO A 329 -6.47 -5.55 7.00
N ILE A 330 -5.40 -6.14 7.53
CA ILE A 330 -4.77 -5.64 8.76
C ILE A 330 -4.22 -4.24 8.47
N MET A 331 -4.47 -3.29 9.37
CA MET A 331 -4.26 -1.85 9.17
C MET A 331 -4.93 -1.32 7.89
N HIS A 332 -6.23 -1.56 7.74
CA HIS A 332 -7.02 -1.22 6.54
C HIS A 332 -7.17 0.28 6.24
N TYR A 333 -6.56 1.16 7.02
CA TYR A 333 -6.74 2.61 6.94
C TYR A 333 -6.62 3.17 5.51
N TYR A 334 -7.43 4.19 5.22
CA TYR A 334 -7.32 5.01 4.03
C TYR A 334 -7.43 4.21 2.72
N GLN A 335 -8.17 3.10 2.69
CA GLN A 335 -8.40 2.26 1.52
C GLN A 335 -7.11 1.72 0.91
N ARG A 336 -6.04 1.57 1.70
CA ARG A 336 -4.68 1.24 1.20
C ARG A 336 -4.63 -0.01 0.33
N PHE A 337 -5.49 -0.99 0.61
CA PHE A 337 -5.57 -2.25 -0.14
C PHE A 337 -6.25 -2.10 -1.51
N PHE A 338 -7.13 -1.11 -1.69
CA PHE A 338 -7.85 -0.87 -2.94
C PHE A 338 -7.21 0.23 -3.80
N MET A 339 -6.44 1.13 -3.18
CA MET A 339 -5.71 2.20 -3.86
C MET A 339 -4.90 1.77 -5.09
N PRO A 340 -4.20 0.62 -5.09
CA PRO A 340 -3.46 0.16 -6.26
C PRO A 340 -4.32 -0.02 -7.53
N ALA A 341 -5.63 -0.19 -7.44
CA ALA A 341 -6.53 -0.28 -8.61
C ALA A 341 -6.82 1.08 -9.28
N LEU A 342 -6.47 2.19 -8.63
CA LEU A 342 -6.80 3.54 -9.08
C LEU A 342 -6.36 3.85 -10.53
N PRO A 343 -5.14 3.50 -10.99
CA PRO A 343 -4.73 3.76 -12.37
C PRO A 343 -5.58 3.03 -13.42
N ALA A 344 -5.97 1.79 -13.11
CA ALA A 344 -6.80 0.98 -13.98
C ALA A 344 -8.24 1.52 -14.05
N LEU A 345 -8.79 1.95 -12.90
CA LEU A 345 -10.10 2.62 -12.85
C LEU A 345 -10.07 3.94 -13.62
N ALA A 346 -9.01 4.74 -13.46
CA ALA A 346 -8.83 5.98 -14.20
C ALA A 346 -8.76 5.73 -15.71
N TRP A 347 -7.98 4.74 -16.16
CA TRP A 347 -7.93 4.31 -17.55
C TRP A 347 -9.33 4.00 -18.11
N LEU A 348 -10.09 3.11 -17.45
CA LEU A 348 -11.42 2.72 -17.89
C LEU A 348 -12.40 3.90 -17.88
N ALA A 349 -12.31 4.79 -16.90
CA ALA A 349 -13.11 6.00 -16.83
C ALA A 349 -12.83 6.93 -18.02
N PHE A 350 -11.56 7.18 -18.35
CA PHE A 350 -11.19 7.99 -19.53
C PHE A 350 -11.75 7.39 -20.82
N ARG A 351 -11.66 6.07 -20.97
CA ARG A 351 -12.22 5.34 -22.13
C ARG A 351 -13.75 5.41 -22.19
N GLY A 352 -14.41 5.35 -21.03
CA GLY A 352 -15.86 5.54 -20.91
C GLY A 352 -16.30 6.92 -21.38
N VAL A 353 -15.62 7.97 -20.93
CA VAL A 353 -15.91 9.35 -21.35
C VAL A 353 -15.61 9.57 -22.83
N GLU A 354 -14.47 9.06 -23.34
CA GLU A 354 -14.12 9.12 -24.76
C GLU A 354 -15.22 8.46 -25.62
N SER A 355 -15.65 7.25 -25.24
CA SER A 355 -16.71 6.52 -25.95
C SER A 355 -18.05 7.24 -25.91
N ALA A 356 -18.39 7.86 -24.77
CA ALA A 356 -19.61 8.64 -24.62
C ALA A 356 -19.57 9.89 -25.53
N ALA A 357 -18.47 10.64 -25.49
CA ALA A 357 -18.31 11.86 -26.28
C ALA A 357 -18.24 11.59 -27.79
N ALA A 358 -17.53 10.54 -28.23
CA ALA A 358 -17.48 10.13 -29.62
C ALA A 358 -18.88 9.79 -30.16
N SER A 359 -19.71 9.17 -29.32
CA SER A 359 -21.10 8.91 -29.68
C SER A 359 -21.85 10.23 -29.90
N ILE A 360 -21.78 11.20 -28.96
CA ILE A 360 -22.44 12.52 -29.07
C ILE A 360 -22.08 13.24 -30.37
N VAL A 361 -20.80 13.29 -30.72
CA VAL A 361 -20.30 14.02 -31.91
C VAL A 361 -20.66 13.31 -33.22
N GLY A 362 -20.67 11.97 -33.23
CA GLY A 362 -20.84 11.17 -34.45
C GLY A 362 -22.26 11.09 -35.03
N GLY A 363 -23.21 11.92 -34.58
CA GLY A 363 -24.60 11.84 -35.05
C GLY A 363 -25.29 10.56 -34.57
N VAL A 364 -25.68 10.57 -33.29
CA VAL A 364 -26.21 9.38 -32.60
C VAL A 364 -27.54 8.88 -33.19
N SER A 365 -27.59 7.60 -33.59
CA SER A 365 -28.85 6.86 -33.77
C SER A 365 -29.70 6.91 -32.48
N ALA A 366 -31.03 6.97 -32.58
CA ALA A 366 -31.91 7.19 -31.42
C ALA A 366 -31.63 6.26 -30.20
N VAL A 367 -31.18 5.02 -30.46
CA VAL A 367 -30.82 4.03 -29.43
C VAL A 367 -29.60 4.44 -28.62
N SER A 368 -28.56 4.99 -29.25
CA SER A 368 -27.35 5.42 -28.52
C SER A 368 -27.57 6.75 -27.79
N ARG A 369 -28.61 7.51 -28.16
CA ARG A 369 -28.97 8.79 -27.52
C ARG A 369 -29.54 8.53 -26.13
N LYS A 370 -30.45 7.55 -26.01
CA LYS A 370 -30.98 7.07 -24.73
C LYS A 370 -29.87 6.56 -23.79
N ARG A 371 -28.87 5.84 -24.32
CA ARG A 371 -27.72 5.35 -23.53
C ARG A 371 -26.84 6.47 -23.00
N LEU A 372 -26.61 7.51 -23.81
CA LEU A 372 -25.82 8.68 -23.40
C LEU A 372 -26.55 9.56 -22.38
N THR A 373 -27.86 9.76 -22.56
CA THR A 373 -28.68 10.47 -21.57
C THR A 373 -28.69 9.72 -20.24
N ALA A 374 -28.82 8.38 -20.26
CA ALA A 374 -28.72 7.57 -19.05
C ALA A 374 -27.33 7.70 -18.40
N ALA A 375 -26.24 7.62 -19.16
CA ALA A 375 -24.89 7.79 -18.63
C ALA A 375 -24.65 9.19 -18.05
N GLY A 376 -25.13 10.24 -18.71
CA GLY A 376 -25.04 11.63 -18.24
C GLY A 376 -25.87 11.86 -16.97
N ILE A 377 -27.08 11.28 -16.89
CA ILE A 377 -27.91 11.31 -15.68
C ILE A 377 -27.23 10.55 -14.54
N ILE A 378 -26.68 9.36 -14.79
CA ILE A 378 -25.98 8.58 -13.76
C ILE A 378 -24.74 9.33 -13.26
N LEU A 379 -23.98 9.98 -14.15
CA LEU A 379 -22.83 10.79 -13.76
C LEU A 379 -23.23 12.04 -12.96
N ALA A 380 -24.28 12.76 -13.39
CA ALA A 380 -24.82 13.88 -12.65
C ALA A 380 -25.34 13.44 -11.28
N LEU A 381 -26.08 12.32 -11.22
CA LEU A 381 -26.57 11.73 -9.98
C LEU A 381 -25.41 11.30 -9.08
N ALA A 382 -24.33 10.75 -9.62
CA ALA A 382 -23.14 10.39 -8.85
C ALA A 382 -22.44 11.62 -8.24
N ILE A 383 -22.30 12.70 -9.01
CA ILE A 383 -21.76 13.97 -8.52
C ILE A 383 -22.68 14.57 -7.44
N THR A 384 -23.99 14.57 -7.68
CA THR A 384 -24.99 15.06 -6.72
C THR A 384 -25.05 14.18 -5.47
N MET A 385 -25.02 12.85 -5.58
CA MET A 385 -24.99 11.95 -4.44
C MET A 385 -23.72 12.15 -3.60
N ARG A 386 -22.56 12.40 -4.22
CA ARG A 386 -21.35 12.78 -3.48
C ARG A 386 -21.51 14.12 -2.75
N ALA A 387 -22.15 15.11 -3.37
CA ALA A 387 -22.37 16.41 -2.75
C ALA A 387 -23.43 16.37 -1.62
N VAL A 388 -24.38 15.43 -1.68
CA VAL A 388 -25.56 15.37 -0.78
C VAL A 388 -25.41 14.32 0.32
N LEU A 389 -24.61 13.27 0.15
CA LEU A 389 -24.34 12.26 1.18
C LEU A 389 -22.98 12.53 1.84
N PRO A 390 -22.90 13.38 2.88
CA PRO A 390 -21.69 13.48 3.68
C PRO A 390 -21.33 12.10 4.23
N SER A 391 -20.03 11.78 4.24
CA SER A 391 -19.47 10.50 4.71
C SER A 391 -20.03 10.08 6.08
N GLU A 392 -20.31 11.06 6.94
CA GLU A 392 -20.92 10.90 8.26
C GLU A 392 -22.31 10.23 8.25
N MET A 393 -23.14 10.54 7.24
CA MET A 393 -24.49 9.96 7.15
C MET A 393 -24.44 8.48 6.76
N LEU A 394 -23.46 8.09 5.93
CA LEU A 394 -23.25 6.70 5.53
C LEU A 394 -22.61 5.85 6.64
N ALA A 395 -21.71 6.43 7.41
CA ALA A 395 -21.16 5.81 8.62
C ALA A 395 -22.25 5.47 9.65
N ARG A 396 -23.38 6.21 9.66
CA ARG A 396 -24.55 5.89 10.51
C ARG A 396 -25.45 4.79 9.93
N ILE A 397 -25.45 4.59 8.61
CA ILE A 397 -26.32 3.62 7.93
C ILE A 397 -25.66 2.25 7.83
N LEU A 398 -24.33 2.17 7.75
CA LEU A 398 -23.60 0.90 7.79
C LEU A 398 -23.37 0.52 9.27
N PRO A 399 -24.11 -0.47 9.80
CA PRO A 399 -23.96 -0.87 11.19
C PRO A 399 -22.66 -1.67 11.30
N THR A 400 -21.56 -0.99 11.60
CA THR A 400 -20.32 -1.66 12.00
C THR A 400 -19.92 -1.18 13.38
N PRO A 401 -19.65 -2.10 14.32
CA PRO A 401 -19.03 -1.78 15.61
C PRO A 401 -17.53 -1.53 15.39
N LEU A 402 -17.18 -0.67 14.43
CA LEU A 402 -15.82 -0.18 14.31
C LEU A 402 -15.63 0.82 15.45
N ARG A 403 -14.86 0.39 16.44
CA ARG A 403 -14.41 1.20 17.57
C ARG A 403 -14.07 2.61 17.08
N PRO A 404 -14.74 3.67 17.58
CA PRO A 404 -14.41 5.06 17.25
C PRO A 404 -13.00 5.47 17.69
N ASP A 405 -12.28 4.58 18.37
CA ASP A 405 -10.89 4.67 18.82
C ASP A 405 -9.86 4.36 17.72
N GLY A 406 -10.29 4.01 16.50
CA GLY A 406 -9.48 4.31 15.32
C GLY A 406 -9.33 5.83 15.21
N PRO A 407 -8.16 6.39 14.88
CA PRO A 407 -7.93 7.83 14.92
C PRO A 407 -8.64 8.55 13.76
N GLY A 408 -9.97 8.51 13.77
CA GLY A 408 -10.90 8.92 12.72
C GLY A 408 -11.47 10.29 13.00
N GLY A 409 -10.59 11.24 13.31
CA GLY A 409 -10.94 12.62 13.59
C GLY A 409 -9.71 13.52 13.57
N TRP A 410 -8.75 13.27 12.68
CA TRP A 410 -7.66 14.22 12.47
C TRP A 410 -8.24 15.43 11.75
N ASP A 411 -8.67 16.41 12.53
CA ASP A 411 -8.83 17.76 12.04
C ASP A 411 -7.44 18.26 11.65
N THR A 412 -7.08 17.91 10.41
CA THR A 412 -5.75 18.11 9.85
C THR A 412 -5.38 19.58 9.92
N LEU A 413 -6.36 20.49 9.88
CA LEU A 413 -6.15 21.93 10.03
C LEU A 413 -5.86 22.34 11.49
N ASN A 414 -6.58 21.80 12.47
CA ASN A 414 -6.29 22.05 13.89
C ASN A 414 -4.97 21.39 14.35
N MET A 415 -4.60 20.27 13.74
CA MET A 415 -3.30 19.63 13.90
C MET A 415 -2.20 20.52 13.31
N ILE A 416 -2.34 20.97 12.05
CA ILE A 416 -1.42 21.94 11.41
C ILE A 416 -1.28 23.21 12.27
N ALA A 417 -2.37 23.73 12.84
CA ALA A 417 -2.36 24.96 13.64
C ALA A 417 -1.65 24.79 15.01
N ARG A 418 -1.83 23.65 15.70
CA ARG A 418 -1.17 23.38 17.00
C ARG A 418 0.32 23.07 16.87
N LEU A 419 0.74 22.60 15.70
CA LEU A 419 2.09 22.12 15.47
C LEU A 419 3.00 23.20 14.87
N ALA A 420 2.44 24.15 14.12
CA ALA A 420 3.11 25.41 13.75
C ALA A 420 3.60 26.21 15.00
N ASP A 421 2.95 26.04 16.15
CA ASP A 421 3.30 26.71 17.42
C ASP A 421 4.51 26.08 18.15
N GLN A 422 4.99 24.87 17.79
CA GLN A 422 5.97 24.11 18.61
C GLN A 422 7.45 24.17 18.17
N GLY A 423 7.78 24.75 17.00
CA GLY A 423 9.16 25.15 16.64
C GLY A 423 10.26 24.05 16.62
N ALA A 424 9.92 22.76 16.64
CA ALA A 424 10.85 21.64 16.83
C ALA A 424 11.52 21.14 15.53
N ALA A 425 12.04 22.05 14.71
CA ALA A 425 12.40 21.72 13.34
C ALA A 425 13.89 21.77 13.03
N ALA A 426 14.44 20.58 12.78
CA ALA A 426 15.59 20.32 11.91
C ALA A 426 16.08 18.87 12.03
N ARG A 427 15.64 18.14 13.07
CA ARG A 427 16.07 16.77 13.35
C ARG A 427 14.85 15.86 13.40
N PHE A 428 14.60 15.13 12.31
CA PHE A 428 13.62 14.06 12.29
C PHE A 428 14.20 12.90 13.09
N ASP A 429 13.75 12.78 14.34
CA ASP A 429 14.25 11.83 15.32
C ASP A 429 13.19 10.75 15.55
N VAL A 430 13.50 9.50 15.20
CA VAL A 430 12.62 8.33 15.42
C VAL A 430 12.24 8.22 16.90
N ARG A 431 13.14 8.59 17.81
CA ARG A 431 12.87 8.61 19.26
C ARG A 431 11.87 9.68 19.64
N ALA A 432 11.98 10.88 19.06
CA ALA A 432 11.00 11.93 19.27
C ALA A 432 9.62 11.52 18.74
N ASN A 433 9.56 10.90 17.55
CA ASN A 433 8.31 10.38 17.01
C ASN A 433 7.69 9.31 17.91
N TYR A 434 8.50 8.37 18.40
CA TYR A 434 8.04 7.38 19.36
C TYR A 434 7.43 8.03 20.62
N ARG A 435 8.12 9.02 21.21
CA ARG A 435 7.65 9.71 22.43
C ARG A 435 6.29 10.40 22.27
N VAL A 436 6.02 10.94 21.09
CA VAL A 436 4.78 11.64 20.78
C VAL A 436 3.64 10.67 20.47
N LYS A 437 3.90 9.64 19.66
CA LYS A 437 2.84 8.87 19.01
C LYS A 437 2.74 7.42 19.44
N TRP A 438 3.78 6.84 20.04
CA TRP A 438 3.87 5.38 20.15
C TRP A 438 4.14 4.88 21.57
N THR A 439 4.24 5.78 22.53
CA THR A 439 4.35 5.45 23.97
C THR A 439 3.14 4.68 24.48
N GLN A 440 1.96 4.88 23.89
CA GLN A 440 0.78 4.07 24.21
C GLN A 440 0.84 2.65 23.64
N TYR A 441 1.81 2.29 22.79
CA TYR A 441 1.97 0.92 22.33
C TYR A 441 3.09 0.23 23.09
N TRP A 442 4.31 0.79 23.05
CA TRP A 442 5.48 0.22 23.70
C TRP A 442 5.86 1.05 24.91
N PHE A 443 5.68 0.52 26.12
CA PHE A 443 6.13 1.19 27.34
C PHE A 443 7.65 1.40 27.33
N ARG A 444 8.09 2.66 27.49
CA ARG A 444 9.50 3.09 27.63
C ARG A 444 10.48 2.48 26.61
N LEU A 445 10.04 2.22 25.38
CA LEU A 445 10.88 1.64 24.32
C LEU A 445 12.17 2.44 24.10
N ASP A 446 12.10 3.76 24.16
CA ASP A 446 13.29 4.61 24.05
C ASP A 446 14.33 4.33 25.13
N ALA A 447 13.91 4.08 26.38
CA ALA A 447 14.82 3.74 27.48
C ALA A 447 15.36 2.31 27.35
N PHE A 448 14.53 1.34 26.95
CA PHE A 448 15.01 -0.02 26.66
C PHE A 448 15.98 -0.06 25.47
N SER A 449 15.82 0.85 24.50
CA SER A 449 16.70 0.94 23.34
C SER A 449 18.12 1.39 23.70
N ASP A 450 18.31 2.06 24.86
CA ASP A 450 19.62 2.48 25.36
C ASP A 450 20.41 1.34 26.04
N LEU A 451 19.79 0.17 26.21
CA LEU A 451 20.48 -1.03 26.68
C LEU A 451 21.39 -1.63 25.58
N PRO A 452 22.37 -2.47 25.95
CA PRO A 452 23.31 -3.10 25.01
C PRO A 452 22.65 -3.81 23.82
N ASP A 453 23.34 -3.86 22.67
CA ASP A 453 22.78 -4.36 21.40
C ASP A 453 22.59 -5.89 21.34
N ASP A 454 23.17 -6.62 22.29
CA ASP A 454 22.94 -8.04 22.52
C ASP A 454 21.61 -8.34 23.25
N LEU A 455 20.88 -7.31 23.71
CA LEU A 455 19.49 -7.43 24.17
C LEU A 455 18.57 -7.93 23.03
N VAL A 456 17.82 -9.00 23.29
CA VAL A 456 16.82 -9.55 22.38
C VAL A 456 15.43 -9.05 22.73
N ILE A 457 14.75 -8.42 21.76
CA ILE A 457 13.40 -7.86 21.94
C ILE A 457 12.39 -8.67 21.12
N ALA A 458 11.25 -9.06 21.69
CA ALA A 458 10.14 -9.68 20.99
C ALA A 458 8.89 -8.79 21.00
N THR A 459 8.18 -8.69 19.87
CA THR A 459 6.93 -7.92 19.75
C THR A 459 6.16 -8.33 18.48
N SER A 460 4.85 -8.07 18.41
CA SER A 460 4.05 -8.31 17.20
C SER A 460 4.08 -7.14 16.20
N GLU A 461 4.35 -5.92 16.68
CA GLU A 461 4.48 -4.72 15.85
C GLU A 461 5.95 -4.30 15.89
N VAL A 462 6.68 -4.50 14.80
CA VAL A 462 8.15 -4.55 14.83
C VAL A 462 8.83 -3.32 14.24
N GLY A 463 8.11 -2.44 13.56
CA GLY A 463 8.67 -1.36 12.75
C GLY A 463 9.46 -0.33 13.55
N HIS A 464 8.82 0.36 14.50
CA HIS A 464 9.46 1.37 15.34
C HIS A 464 10.53 0.74 16.24
N VAL A 465 10.26 -0.47 16.76
CA VAL A 465 11.23 -1.23 17.55
C VAL A 465 12.50 -1.46 16.71
N ALA A 466 12.35 -1.86 15.45
CA ALA A 466 13.44 -2.03 14.49
C ALA A 466 14.19 -0.74 14.17
N ALA A 467 13.47 0.37 13.96
CA ALA A 467 14.08 1.64 13.63
C ALA A 467 14.88 2.25 14.80
N LEU A 468 14.42 2.06 16.03
CA LEU A 468 15.13 2.49 17.24
C LEU A 468 16.29 1.57 17.61
N ASN A 469 16.26 0.32 17.15
CA ASN A 469 17.21 -0.72 17.54
C ASN A 469 17.84 -1.41 16.32
N PRO A 470 18.59 -0.69 15.46
CA PRO A 470 19.15 -1.26 14.24
C PRO A 470 20.12 -2.42 14.50
N GLY A 471 20.87 -2.38 15.61
CA GLY A 471 21.83 -3.43 15.98
C GLY A 471 21.23 -4.64 16.70
N LYS A 472 20.05 -4.50 17.33
CA LYS A 472 19.47 -5.54 18.19
C LYS A 472 18.80 -6.64 17.39
N ARG A 473 18.73 -7.84 17.97
CA ARG A 473 17.88 -8.93 17.47
C ARG A 473 16.43 -8.68 17.86
N ILE A 474 15.54 -8.74 16.87
CA ILE A 474 14.11 -8.55 17.06
C ILE A 474 13.37 -9.83 16.64
N VAL A 475 12.62 -10.41 17.58
CA VAL A 475 11.74 -11.56 17.34
C VAL A 475 10.36 -11.04 16.97
N ASP A 476 9.96 -11.30 15.73
CA ASP A 476 8.64 -10.90 15.23
C ASP A 476 7.58 -11.94 15.61
N LEU A 477 6.82 -11.62 16.65
CA LEU A 477 5.77 -12.49 17.17
C LEU A 477 4.58 -12.64 16.20
N SER A 478 4.44 -11.74 15.20
CA SER A 478 3.41 -11.87 14.16
C SER A 478 3.80 -12.87 13.07
N GLY A 479 5.06 -13.33 13.05
CA GLY A 479 5.60 -14.25 12.06
C GLY A 479 5.85 -13.63 10.68
N LEU A 480 5.61 -12.32 10.50
CA LEU A 480 5.84 -11.66 9.21
C LEU A 480 7.32 -11.66 8.79
N ASN A 481 8.23 -11.79 9.76
CA ASN A 481 9.67 -11.88 9.53
C ASN A 481 10.30 -13.21 10.02
N ASP A 482 9.46 -14.21 10.31
CA ASP A 482 9.92 -15.55 10.70
C ASP A 482 9.04 -16.62 10.03
N ALA A 483 9.57 -17.21 8.96
CA ALA A 483 8.89 -18.26 8.22
C ALA A 483 8.58 -19.49 9.07
N ARG A 484 9.38 -19.77 10.12
CA ARG A 484 9.16 -20.95 10.99
C ARG A 484 7.90 -20.75 11.82
N LEU A 485 7.76 -19.58 12.44
CA LEU A 485 6.58 -19.22 13.23
C LEU A 485 5.32 -19.18 12.34
N LEU A 486 5.41 -18.56 11.17
CA LEU A 486 4.24 -18.38 10.32
C LEU A 486 3.79 -19.70 9.65
N LEU A 487 4.72 -20.53 9.18
CA LEU A 487 4.37 -21.72 8.39
C LEU A 487 4.20 -22.99 9.21
N HIS A 488 4.78 -23.06 10.42
CA HIS A 488 4.67 -24.24 11.30
C HIS A 488 3.78 -23.99 12.53
N GLY A 489 3.11 -22.84 12.58
CA GLY A 489 2.26 -22.44 13.68
C GLY A 489 3.01 -21.74 14.81
N PHE A 490 2.24 -21.03 15.64
CA PHE A 490 2.74 -20.22 16.74
C PHE A 490 3.05 -21.08 17.98
N ASP A 491 4.08 -21.94 17.88
CA ASP A 491 4.62 -22.67 19.04
C ASP A 491 5.47 -21.73 19.91
N MET A 492 4.85 -21.19 20.96
CA MET A 492 5.50 -20.25 21.88
C MET A 492 6.58 -20.91 22.74
N ASN A 493 6.49 -22.21 23.03
CA ASN A 493 7.54 -22.91 23.78
C ASN A 493 8.80 -22.97 22.92
N ALA A 494 8.68 -23.46 21.69
CA ALA A 494 9.81 -23.56 20.76
C ALA A 494 10.43 -22.18 20.45
N MET A 495 9.62 -21.13 20.37
CA MET A 495 10.10 -19.76 20.18
C MET A 495 10.91 -19.26 21.37
N ILE A 496 10.39 -19.41 22.60
CA ILE A 496 11.07 -18.95 23.82
C ILE A 496 12.36 -19.73 24.05
N GLU A 497 12.35 -21.04 23.85
CA GLU A 497 13.57 -21.86 24.00
C GLU A 497 14.65 -21.48 22.97
N ARG A 498 14.25 -21.18 21.73
CA ARG A 498 15.17 -20.86 20.64
C ARG A 498 15.74 -19.45 20.72
N ASP A 499 14.88 -18.46 20.93
CA ASP A 499 15.25 -17.04 20.84
C ASP A 499 15.52 -16.43 22.21
N ALA A 500 14.92 -16.99 23.26
CA ALA A 500 15.12 -16.65 24.65
C ALA A 500 15.09 -15.13 24.93
N PRO A 501 14.07 -14.39 24.43
CA PRO A 501 14.07 -12.94 24.40
C PRO A 501 14.16 -12.34 25.80
N ASP A 502 15.00 -11.33 25.99
CA ASP A 502 15.15 -10.64 27.28
C ASP A 502 13.91 -9.81 27.63
N LEU A 503 13.35 -9.18 26.60
CA LEU A 503 12.22 -8.28 26.67
C LEU A 503 11.12 -8.72 25.71
N ILE A 504 9.91 -8.93 26.20
CA ILE A 504 8.74 -9.21 25.37
C ILE A 504 7.71 -8.09 25.57
N TYR A 505 7.43 -7.33 24.53
CA TYR A 505 6.19 -6.57 24.45
C TYR A 505 5.08 -7.54 24.06
N LEU A 506 4.08 -7.70 24.93
CA LEU A 506 2.98 -8.64 24.68
C LEU A 506 2.29 -8.32 23.34
N PRO A 507 1.90 -9.34 22.55
CA PRO A 507 1.28 -9.12 21.24
C PRO A 507 0.07 -8.18 21.30
N HIS A 508 -0.19 -7.47 20.19
CA HIS A 508 -1.35 -6.60 20.07
C HIS A 508 -2.64 -7.35 20.47
N PRO A 509 -3.61 -6.71 21.17
CA PRO A 509 -4.80 -7.40 21.69
C PRO A 509 -5.61 -8.18 20.65
N ASP A 510 -5.56 -7.78 19.38
CA ASP A 510 -6.20 -8.50 18.27
C ASP A 510 -5.64 -9.91 18.06
N TYR A 511 -4.39 -10.18 18.49
CA TYR A 511 -3.76 -11.50 18.48
C TYR A 511 -4.16 -12.29 19.73
N ALA A 512 -5.46 -12.49 19.96
CA ALA A 512 -5.95 -13.08 21.20
C ALA A 512 -5.44 -14.52 21.42
N SER A 513 -5.41 -15.37 20.38
CA SER A 513 -4.90 -16.74 20.54
C SER A 513 -3.39 -16.79 20.71
N LEU A 514 -2.64 -15.87 20.10
CA LEU A 514 -1.20 -15.75 20.34
C LEU A 514 -0.91 -15.31 21.78
N ASN A 515 -1.67 -14.34 22.30
CA ASN A 515 -1.59 -13.91 23.68
C ASN A 515 -1.90 -15.07 24.65
N ALA A 516 -2.94 -15.87 24.35
CA ALA A 516 -3.27 -17.06 25.13
C ALA A 516 -2.14 -18.10 25.07
N ALA A 517 -1.67 -18.45 23.88
CA ALA A 517 -0.58 -19.41 23.68
C ALA A 517 0.71 -18.99 24.40
N LEU A 518 1.03 -17.70 24.41
CA LEU A 518 2.18 -17.16 25.12
C LEU A 518 2.00 -17.29 26.63
N ARG A 519 0.82 -16.96 27.17
CA ARG A 519 0.53 -17.07 28.61
C ARG A 519 0.44 -18.51 29.10
N ASP A 520 0.01 -19.44 28.25
CA ASP A 520 -0.09 -20.86 28.57
C ASP A 520 1.26 -21.59 28.50
N SER A 521 2.23 -21.02 27.77
CA SER A 521 3.60 -21.53 27.66
C SER A 521 4.25 -21.73 29.04
N GLU A 522 4.79 -22.93 29.27
CA GLU A 522 5.47 -23.27 30.52
C GLU A 522 6.79 -22.49 30.69
N PRO A 523 7.70 -22.44 29.69
CA PRO A 523 8.89 -21.59 29.75
C PRO A 523 8.56 -20.11 30.03
N PHE A 524 7.51 -19.57 29.41
CA PHE A 524 7.09 -18.18 29.65
C PHE A 524 6.74 -17.94 31.11
N ARG A 525 5.87 -18.77 31.69
CA ARG A 525 5.42 -18.62 33.08
C ARG A 525 6.55 -18.84 34.09
N ALA A 526 7.49 -19.73 33.78
CA ALA A 526 8.61 -20.04 34.64
C ALA A 526 9.69 -18.94 34.62
N GLU A 527 10.01 -18.40 33.44
CA GLU A 527 11.17 -17.53 33.27
C GLU A 527 10.85 -16.03 33.27
N TYR A 528 9.60 -15.61 33.08
CA TYR A 528 9.28 -14.19 32.90
C TYR A 528 8.56 -13.58 34.12
N GLU A 529 8.81 -12.30 34.35
CA GLU A 529 7.99 -11.42 35.19
C GLU A 529 7.10 -10.58 34.28
N ILE A 530 5.79 -10.66 34.46
CA ILE A 530 4.80 -10.01 33.60
C ILE A 530 4.31 -8.72 34.27
N PHE A 531 4.25 -7.66 33.48
CA PHE A 531 3.69 -6.36 33.82
C PHE A 531 2.53 -6.09 32.87
N ASP A 532 1.31 -6.26 33.35
CA ASP A 532 0.10 -6.04 32.54
C ASP A 532 -0.11 -4.54 32.27
N ARG A 533 -1.03 -4.24 31.35
CA ARG A 533 -1.28 -2.88 30.82
C ARG A 533 -1.69 -1.90 31.92
N GLU A 534 -2.46 -2.37 32.90
CA GLU A 534 -2.92 -1.59 34.04
C GLU A 534 -1.75 -1.16 34.94
N HIS A 535 -0.72 -2.01 35.08
CA HIS A 535 0.48 -1.69 35.85
C HIS A 535 1.35 -0.62 35.18
N LEU A 536 1.32 -0.56 33.85
CA LEU A 536 2.18 0.29 33.02
C LEU A 536 1.53 1.63 32.62
N GLY A 537 0.36 1.97 33.16
CA GLY A 537 -0.31 3.25 32.89
C GLY A 537 -1.15 3.28 31.61
N ASP A 538 -1.92 2.21 31.35
CA ASP A 538 -2.86 2.08 30.20
C ASP A 538 -2.20 2.11 28.81
N VAL A 539 -0.97 1.61 28.72
CA VAL A 539 -0.37 1.24 27.43
C VAL A 539 -1.14 0.08 26.78
N ARG A 540 -1.03 -0.09 25.46
CA ARG A 540 -1.71 -1.12 24.68
C ARG A 540 -1.03 -2.48 24.78
N PHE A 541 0.29 -2.52 24.93
CA PHE A 541 1.04 -3.76 25.12
C PHE A 541 1.48 -3.87 26.57
N GLY A 542 1.21 -5.02 27.19
CA GLY A 542 1.91 -5.38 28.41
C GLY A 542 3.38 -5.66 28.13
N LEU A 543 4.14 -5.90 29.19
CA LEU A 543 5.57 -6.16 29.12
C LEU A 543 5.89 -7.44 29.88
N ALA A 544 6.84 -8.23 29.41
CA ALA A 544 7.39 -9.33 30.17
C ALA A 544 8.92 -9.30 30.13
N LEU A 545 9.54 -9.41 31.30
CA LEU A 545 10.99 -9.41 31.47
C LEU A 545 11.49 -10.80 31.83
N ARG A 546 12.52 -11.29 31.13
CA ARG A 546 13.12 -12.57 31.45
C ARG A 546 13.96 -12.47 32.72
N ARG A 547 13.63 -13.23 33.76
CA ARG A 547 14.28 -13.23 35.10
C ARG A 547 15.75 -13.64 35.04
N SER A 548 16.10 -14.51 34.11
CA SER A 548 17.48 -15.01 33.90
C SER A 548 18.32 -14.13 32.98
N SER A 549 17.74 -13.08 32.37
CA SER A 549 18.49 -12.13 31.54
C SER A 549 19.55 -11.40 32.37
N GLU A 550 20.74 -11.18 31.80
CA GLU A 550 21.78 -10.37 32.43
C GLU A 550 21.36 -8.89 32.59
N TYR A 551 20.40 -8.43 31.79
CA TYR A 551 19.85 -7.07 31.87
C TYR A 551 18.63 -6.97 32.78
N TYR A 552 18.15 -8.06 33.39
CA TYR A 552 16.90 -8.08 34.15
C TYR A 552 16.82 -6.98 35.21
N SER A 553 17.88 -6.80 36.00
CA SER A 553 17.94 -5.76 37.04
C SER A 553 17.81 -4.34 36.47
N ARG A 554 18.48 -4.06 35.34
CA ARG A 554 18.40 -2.77 34.63
C ARG A 554 17.02 -2.56 34.02
N MET A 555 16.47 -3.56 33.35
CA MET A 555 15.13 -3.52 32.76
C MET A 555 14.05 -3.27 33.82
N ARG A 556 14.13 -3.97 34.96
CA ARG A 556 13.19 -3.81 36.07
C ARG A 556 13.25 -2.43 36.72
N ALA A 557 14.45 -1.84 36.79
CA ALA A 557 14.64 -0.47 37.25
C ALA A 557 13.96 0.56 36.32
N LEU A 558 13.81 0.26 35.02
CA LEU A 558 13.06 1.12 34.09
C LEU A 558 11.54 1.02 34.29
N ILE A 559 11.02 -0.02 34.91
CA ILE A 559 9.57 -0.16 35.15
C ILE A 559 9.17 0.44 36.49
N THR A 560 10.02 0.28 37.50
CA THR A 560 9.74 0.76 38.85
C THR A 560 9.67 2.29 38.83
N PRO A 561 8.55 2.90 39.28
CA PRO A 561 8.47 4.35 39.40
C PRO A 561 9.62 4.83 40.28
N ASP A 562 10.48 5.70 39.75
CA ASP A 562 11.50 6.34 40.56
C ASP A 562 10.78 7.07 41.69
N ALA A 563 11.03 6.67 42.95
CA ALA A 563 10.48 7.32 44.13
C ALA A 563 10.85 8.82 44.24
N SER A 564 11.69 9.32 43.32
CA SER A 564 12.21 10.68 43.23
C SER A 564 11.70 11.51 42.06
N THR A 565 10.78 11.01 41.22
CA THR A 565 10.17 11.82 40.15
C THR A 565 8.75 12.21 40.57
N PRO A 566 8.54 13.44 41.07
CA PRO A 566 7.26 13.90 41.60
C PRO A 566 6.17 14.08 40.54
#